data_AF-A0A914ZHL1-F1
#
_entry.id   AF-A0A914ZHL1-F1
#
_cell.length_a   1.000
_cell.length_b   1.000
_cell.length_c   1.000
_cell.angle_alpha   90.00
_cell.angle_beta   90.00
_cell.angle_gamma   90.00
#
_symmetry.space_group_name_H-M   'P 1'
#
loop_
_entity.id
_entity.type
_entity.pdbx_description
1 polymer ?
#
loop_
_entity_poly.entity_id
_entity_poly.type
_entity_poly.pdbx_seq_one_letter_code
_entity_poly.pdbx_strand_id
1 'polypeptide(L)'
;MDVVAGRLQGIGSVGSTTHEAGATIMPGNGGFETLTIKGDYIGKGGTVEIATVLGDDNSQTSRLAITGSTSGAGIVKVTNRDGLGAMTKEGIRIISVGGTSDAAFTLQGDFITKAGEQAVVGGAYAYMLQKNGVANSNDGAWHMPA
;
A
#
# COMPACT_ATOMS: atom_id res chain seq x y z
N MET A 1 7.51 1.69 17.80
CA MET A 1 8.68 1.36 16.98
C MET A 1 9.02 2.58 16.15
N ASP A 2 10.30 2.85 15.97
CA ASP A 2 10.75 3.90 15.07
C ASP A 2 11.55 3.23 13.95
N VAL A 3 11.13 3.40 12.71
CA VAL A 3 11.85 2.87 11.54
C VAL A 3 12.63 4.02 10.95
N VAL A 4 13.85 4.22 11.47
CA VAL A 4 14.66 5.44 11.25
C VAL A 4 15.62 5.30 10.07
N ALA A 5 16.03 4.06 9.76
CA ALA A 5 16.79 3.68 8.58
C ALA A 5 16.73 2.14 8.42
N GLY A 6 16.70 1.65 7.18
CA GLY A 6 16.68 0.20 6.89
C GLY A 6 15.29 -0.36 6.58
N ARG A 7 15.15 -1.69 6.65
CA ARG A 7 13.95 -2.41 6.21
C ARG A 7 13.31 -3.17 7.38
N LEU A 8 12.04 -2.89 7.66
CA LEU A 8 11.15 -3.74 8.45
C LEU A 8 10.41 -4.68 7.50
N GLN A 9 10.69 -5.98 7.60
CA GLN A 9 10.07 -7.01 6.78
C GLN A 9 9.53 -8.15 7.65
N GLY A 10 8.40 -8.74 7.26
CA GLY A 10 7.83 -9.92 7.91
C GLY A 10 6.31 -9.98 7.86
N ILE A 11 5.76 -10.96 8.59
CA ILE A 11 4.32 -11.26 8.62
C ILE A 11 3.69 -11.06 10.00
N GLY A 12 4.48 -10.57 10.95
CA GLY A 12 4.11 -10.48 12.36
C GLY A 12 3.35 -9.21 12.70
N SER A 13 3.47 -8.80 13.96
CA SER A 13 2.94 -7.51 14.41
C SER A 13 3.99 -6.69 15.14
N VAL A 14 3.99 -5.38 14.89
CA VAL A 14 4.72 -4.36 15.64
C VAL A 14 3.71 -3.43 16.34
N GLY A 15 4.15 -2.67 17.34
CA GLY A 15 3.30 -1.63 17.96
C GLY A 15 3.18 -0.38 17.09
N SER A 16 2.64 0.72 17.64
CA SER A 16 2.60 2.02 16.96
C SER A 16 3.96 2.37 16.35
N THR A 17 3.96 2.86 15.12
CA THR A 17 5.16 2.96 14.29
C THR A 17 5.32 4.35 13.70
N THR A 18 6.51 4.95 13.88
CA THR A 18 6.96 6.10 13.09
C THR A 18 7.80 5.59 11.92
N HIS A 19 7.50 6.05 10.71
CA HIS A 19 8.12 5.58 9.47
C HIS A 19 8.89 6.72 8.82
N GLU A 20 10.17 6.83 9.17
CA GLU A 20 11.06 7.92 8.75
C GLU A 20 11.42 7.85 7.26
N ALA A 21 11.77 8.99 6.69
CA ALA A 21 12.28 9.07 5.33
C ALA A 21 13.51 8.16 5.14
N GLY A 22 13.56 7.43 4.03
CA GLY A 22 14.65 6.49 3.73
C GLY A 22 14.52 5.13 4.40
N ALA A 23 13.55 4.93 5.30
CA ALA A 23 13.19 3.62 5.80
C ALA A 23 12.19 2.91 4.86
N THR A 24 12.15 1.58 4.97
CA THR A 24 11.23 0.74 4.20
C THR A 24 10.45 -0.19 5.11
N ILE A 25 9.14 -0.28 4.89
CA ILE A 25 8.28 -1.34 5.41
C ILE A 25 7.89 -2.23 4.24
N MET A 26 8.21 -3.53 4.32
CA MET A 26 7.89 -4.52 3.29
C MET A 26 7.09 -5.66 3.92
N PRO A 27 5.75 -5.62 3.87
CA PRO A 27 4.94 -6.72 4.36
C PRO A 27 5.24 -8.04 3.62
N GLY A 28 5.20 -9.15 4.36
CA GLY A 28 5.53 -10.46 3.81
C GLY A 28 6.99 -10.86 4.00
N ASN A 29 7.31 -12.10 3.61
CA ASN A 29 8.69 -12.58 3.52
C ASN A 29 9.05 -12.96 2.06
N GLY A 30 8.70 -12.06 1.13
CA GLY A 30 8.81 -12.30 -0.31
C GLY A 30 7.55 -12.88 -0.97
N GLY A 31 6.52 -13.16 -0.17
CA GLY A 31 5.19 -13.59 -0.58
C GLY A 31 4.13 -12.49 -0.48
N PHE A 32 2.86 -12.90 -0.36
CA PHE A 32 1.68 -12.04 -0.39
C PHE A 32 1.00 -11.94 0.98
N GLU A 33 1.80 -11.92 2.05
CA GLU A 33 1.29 -11.92 3.42
C GLU A 33 1.15 -10.50 4.01
N THR A 34 0.58 -10.45 5.22
CA THR A 34 0.26 -9.19 5.91
C THR A 34 1.25 -8.92 7.04
N LEU A 35 1.75 -7.69 7.14
CA LEU A 35 2.41 -7.17 8.33
C LEU A 35 1.43 -6.27 9.08
N THR A 36 1.34 -6.44 10.40
CA THR A 36 0.40 -5.66 11.22
C THR A 36 1.11 -4.62 12.09
N ILE A 37 0.66 -3.37 12.01
CA ILE A 37 0.93 -2.33 13.00
C ILE A 37 -0.26 -2.34 13.98
N LYS A 38 -0.03 -2.88 15.18
CA LYS A 38 -0.98 -2.88 16.30
C LYS A 38 -0.92 -1.55 17.04
N GLY A 39 -1.45 -0.51 16.41
CA GLY A 39 -1.43 0.86 16.90
C GLY A 39 -1.44 1.86 15.75
N ASP A 40 -0.96 3.06 16.02
CA ASP A 40 -0.95 4.16 15.07
C ASP A 40 0.25 4.11 14.12
N TYR A 41 0.09 4.65 12.92
CA TYR A 41 1.15 4.85 11.93
C TYR A 41 1.39 6.34 11.72
N ILE A 42 2.63 6.78 11.91
CA ILE A 42 3.06 8.15 11.66
C ILE A 42 4.07 8.13 10.51
N GLY A 43 3.63 8.58 9.33
CA GLY A 43 4.47 8.67 8.15
C GLY A 43 5.30 9.95 8.14
N LYS A 44 6.62 9.81 7.96
CA LYS A 44 7.55 10.93 7.73
C LYS A 44 8.30 10.78 6.41
N GLY A 45 7.65 10.19 5.40
CA GLY A 45 8.18 10.00 4.06
C GLY A 45 8.86 8.65 3.80
N GLY A 46 8.70 7.67 4.69
CA GLY A 46 9.18 6.29 4.45
C GLY A 46 8.40 5.57 3.34
N THR A 47 8.97 4.48 2.82
CA THR A 47 8.41 3.71 1.70
C THR A 47 7.79 2.39 2.15
N VAL A 48 6.53 2.14 1.78
CA VAL A 48 5.88 0.85 1.90
C VAL A 48 6.03 0.10 0.58
N GLU A 49 6.75 -1.02 0.57
CA GLU A 49 6.94 -1.88 -0.59
C GLU A 49 5.90 -3.01 -0.58
N ILE A 50 5.07 -3.07 -1.61
CA ILE A 50 3.98 -4.04 -1.77
C ILE A 50 4.27 -4.93 -2.98
N ALA A 51 4.19 -6.24 -2.80
CA ALA A 51 4.20 -7.21 -3.88
C ALA A 51 2.77 -7.60 -4.25
N THR A 52 2.43 -7.59 -5.54
CA THR A 52 1.08 -7.92 -6.02
C THR A 52 1.14 -8.68 -7.34
N VAL A 53 0.32 -9.72 -7.49
CA VAL A 53 -0.04 -10.26 -8.81
C VAL A 53 -1.15 -9.38 -9.36
N LEU A 54 -0.84 -8.37 -10.18
CA LEU A 54 -1.85 -7.42 -10.67
C LEU A 54 -2.95 -8.12 -11.47
N GLY A 55 -4.20 -7.92 -11.05
CA GLY A 55 -5.40 -8.56 -11.57
C GLY A 55 -6.66 -7.85 -11.04
N ASP A 56 -7.68 -8.62 -10.67
CA ASP A 56 -8.93 -8.08 -10.12
C ASP A 56 -8.83 -7.80 -8.61
N ASP A 57 -9.94 -7.42 -7.98
CA ASP A 57 -10.01 -7.09 -6.54
C ASP A 57 -9.49 -8.22 -5.60
N ASN A 58 -9.47 -9.47 -6.07
CA ASN A 58 -9.02 -10.65 -5.31
C ASN A 58 -7.54 -10.98 -5.55
N SER A 59 -6.80 -10.10 -6.24
CA SER A 59 -5.37 -10.26 -6.51
C SER A 59 -4.59 -10.65 -5.27
N GLN A 60 -3.68 -11.63 -5.42
CA GLN A 60 -2.73 -11.95 -4.37
C GLN A 60 -1.80 -10.76 -4.17
N THR A 61 -1.81 -10.21 -2.95
CA THR A 61 -1.02 -9.02 -2.61
C THR A 61 -0.57 -9.06 -1.15
N SER A 62 0.66 -8.64 -0.90
CA SER A 62 1.14 -8.36 0.46
C SER A 62 0.42 -7.13 1.02
N ARG A 63 0.16 -7.08 2.33
CA ARG A 63 -0.64 -5.98 2.90
C ARG A 63 -0.02 -5.38 4.15
N LEU A 64 -0.13 -4.07 4.30
CA LEU A 64 0.13 -3.40 5.57
C LEU A 64 -1.21 -3.19 6.30
N ALA A 65 -1.40 -3.86 7.43
CA ALA A 65 -2.60 -3.68 8.26
C ALA A 65 -2.28 -2.77 9.45
N ILE A 66 -3.01 -1.68 9.61
CA ILE A 66 -2.84 -0.70 10.69
C ILE A 66 -4.12 -0.73 11.52
N THR A 67 -4.04 -1.10 12.80
CA THR A 67 -5.23 -1.22 13.64
C THR A 67 -5.67 0.11 14.26
N GLY A 68 -4.76 1.08 14.36
CA GLY A 68 -5.03 2.42 14.86
C GLY A 68 -5.22 3.45 13.73
N SER A 69 -4.93 4.71 14.04
CA SER A 69 -5.02 5.83 13.11
C SER A 69 -3.72 6.03 12.34
N THR A 70 -3.80 6.67 11.18
CA THR A 70 -2.63 7.06 10.38
C THR A 70 -2.53 8.58 10.29
N SER A 71 -1.32 9.13 10.30
CA SER A 71 -1.06 10.55 10.05
C SER A 71 0.25 10.77 9.28
N GLY A 72 0.47 11.99 8.80
CA GLY A 72 1.69 12.37 8.08
C GLY A 72 1.68 11.94 6.61
N ALA A 73 2.82 11.51 6.07
CA ALA A 73 2.94 11.13 4.67
C ALA A 73 3.82 9.88 4.46
N GLY A 74 3.53 9.11 3.42
CA GLY A 74 4.30 7.92 3.04
C GLY A 74 4.29 7.69 1.55
N ILE A 75 5.25 6.90 1.08
CA ILE A 75 5.36 6.49 -0.32
C ILE A 75 4.96 5.03 -0.41
N VAL A 76 4.19 4.66 -1.43
CA VAL A 76 3.85 3.28 -1.74
C VAL A 76 4.54 2.91 -3.04
N LYS A 77 5.27 1.79 -3.03
CA LYS A 77 5.87 1.22 -4.24
C LYS A 77 5.28 -0.17 -4.43
N VAL A 78 4.70 -0.42 -5.61
CA VAL A 78 4.10 -1.72 -5.93
C VAL A 78 4.97 -2.44 -6.96
N THR A 79 5.27 -3.70 -6.69
CA THR A 79 5.97 -4.60 -7.60
C THR A 79 4.99 -5.63 -8.14
N ASN A 80 4.76 -5.60 -9.46
CA ASN A 80 3.97 -6.63 -10.13
C ASN A 80 4.76 -7.96 -10.16
N ARG A 81 4.15 -9.04 -9.68
CA ARG A 81 4.71 -10.41 -9.63
C ARG A 81 3.97 -11.27 -10.66
N ASP A 82 4.23 -10.99 -11.94
CA ASP A 82 3.70 -11.71 -13.09
C ASP A 82 2.17 -11.63 -13.26
N GLY A 83 1.53 -10.59 -12.72
CA GLY A 83 0.12 -10.30 -12.97
C GLY A 83 -0.13 -9.75 -14.37
N LEU A 84 -1.16 -10.28 -15.03
CA LEU A 84 -1.57 -9.89 -16.38
C LEU A 84 -2.49 -8.67 -16.42
N GLY A 85 -2.93 -8.19 -15.26
CA GLY A 85 -3.91 -7.14 -15.12
C GLY A 85 -5.34 -7.59 -15.43
N ALA A 86 -6.29 -6.91 -14.79
CA ALA A 86 -7.72 -7.03 -15.02
C ALA A 86 -8.42 -5.78 -14.47
N MET A 87 -9.63 -5.52 -14.94
CA MET A 87 -10.45 -4.44 -14.40
C MET A 87 -10.87 -4.77 -12.95
N THR A 88 -10.79 -3.78 -12.09
CA THR A 88 -11.22 -3.85 -10.68
C THR A 88 -12.61 -3.28 -10.49
N LYS A 89 -13.33 -3.68 -9.44
CA LYS A 89 -14.57 -3.01 -9.03
C LYS A 89 -14.32 -2.04 -7.89
N GLU A 90 -13.65 -2.50 -6.84
CA GLU A 90 -13.23 -1.66 -5.70
C GLU A 90 -11.77 -1.20 -5.81
N GLY A 91 -10.94 -2.02 -6.45
CA GLY A 91 -9.48 -1.88 -6.44
C GLY A 91 -8.82 -2.91 -5.52
N ILE A 92 -7.55 -3.23 -5.79
CA ILE A 92 -6.79 -4.17 -4.98
C ILE A 92 -6.41 -3.49 -3.66
N ARG A 93 -6.95 -3.96 -2.53
CA ARG A 93 -6.65 -3.38 -1.21
C ARG A 93 -5.25 -3.78 -0.72
N ILE A 94 -4.40 -2.79 -0.50
CA ILE A 94 -2.98 -2.98 -0.14
C ILE A 94 -2.61 -2.43 1.26
N ILE A 95 -3.34 -1.43 1.75
CA ILE A 95 -3.20 -0.92 3.13
C ILE A 95 -4.58 -0.84 3.77
N SER A 96 -4.73 -1.35 4.99
CA SER A 96 -5.98 -1.22 5.75
C SER A 96 -5.76 -0.38 7.01
N VAL A 97 -6.70 0.49 7.34
CA VAL A 97 -6.66 1.36 8.52
C VAL A 97 -7.90 1.13 9.38
N GLY A 98 -7.69 0.84 10.67
CA GLY A 98 -8.78 0.60 11.62
C GLY A 98 -9.32 1.86 12.30
N GLY A 99 -8.50 2.91 12.40
CA GLY A 99 -8.86 4.22 12.93
C GLY A 99 -9.01 5.30 11.85
N THR A 100 -8.70 6.54 12.20
CA THR A 100 -8.75 7.67 11.25
C THR A 100 -7.59 7.57 10.25
N SER A 101 -7.89 7.67 8.96
CA SER A 101 -6.91 7.48 7.88
C SER A 101 -6.34 8.82 7.35
N ASP A 102 -5.69 9.62 8.21
CA ASP A 102 -5.23 10.98 7.83
C ASP A 102 -3.84 11.04 7.20
N ALA A 103 -3.13 9.92 7.04
CA ALA A 103 -1.86 9.92 6.32
C ALA A 103 -2.09 10.08 4.82
N ALA A 104 -1.24 10.87 4.15
CA ALA A 104 -1.20 10.97 2.70
C ALA A 104 -0.20 9.96 2.14
N PHE A 105 -0.70 8.92 1.47
CA PHE A 105 0.12 7.99 0.72
C PHE A 105 0.15 8.36 -0.77
N THR A 106 1.34 8.36 -1.37
CA THR A 106 1.52 8.60 -2.80
C THR A 106 2.15 7.39 -3.47
N LEU A 107 1.78 7.12 -4.72
CA LEU A 107 2.36 6.03 -5.49
C LEU A 107 3.70 6.46 -6.09
N GLN A 108 4.73 5.67 -5.86
CA GLN A 108 5.93 5.61 -6.68
C GLN A 108 5.69 4.55 -7.75
N GLY A 109 5.10 4.98 -8.87
CA GLY A 109 4.81 4.13 -10.01
C GLY A 109 6.02 3.92 -10.91
N ASP A 110 5.90 2.97 -11.83
CA ASP A 110 6.83 2.78 -12.96
C ASP A 110 6.29 3.34 -14.28
N PHE A 111 5.06 3.85 -14.26
CA PHE A 111 4.36 4.41 -15.41
C PHE A 111 3.68 5.74 -15.05
N ILE A 112 3.58 6.63 -16.03
CA ILE A 112 2.81 7.88 -15.94
C ILE A 112 1.64 7.78 -16.92
N THR A 113 0.41 7.91 -16.42
CA THR A 113 -0.78 7.92 -17.26
C THR A 113 -0.78 9.13 -18.20
N LYS A 114 -1.62 9.12 -19.24
CA LYS A 114 -1.80 10.29 -20.12
C LYS A 114 -2.27 11.53 -19.36
N ALA A 115 -2.92 11.35 -18.22
CA ALA A 115 -3.37 12.42 -17.33
C ALA A 115 -2.26 12.93 -16.39
N GLY A 116 -1.06 12.34 -16.41
CA GLY A 116 0.07 12.74 -15.58
C GLY A 116 0.14 12.05 -14.21
N GLU A 117 -0.68 11.02 -13.98
CA GLU A 117 -0.77 10.32 -12.69
C GLU A 117 0.23 9.15 -12.65
N GLN A 118 0.79 8.90 -11.46
CA GLN A 118 1.64 7.73 -11.21
C GLN A 118 0.79 6.46 -11.25
N ALA A 119 1.29 5.42 -11.90
CA ALA A 119 0.65 4.12 -12.01
C ALA A 119 1.67 2.98 -12.05
N VAL A 120 1.18 1.76 -11.80
CA VAL A 120 1.90 0.50 -12.05
C VAL A 120 1.13 -0.33 -13.07
N VAL A 121 1.80 -0.90 -14.07
CA VAL A 121 1.12 -1.57 -15.19
C VAL A 121 1.10 -3.10 -15.02
N GLY A 122 -0.08 -3.68 -15.27
CA GLY A 122 -0.29 -5.12 -15.47
C GLY A 122 -1.00 -5.36 -16.80
N GLY A 123 -0.31 -5.96 -17.78
CA GLY A 123 -0.84 -6.15 -19.13
C GLY A 123 -1.37 -4.84 -19.75
N ALA A 124 -2.68 -4.80 -20.05
CA ALA A 124 -3.33 -3.63 -20.64
C ALA A 124 -3.89 -2.62 -19.62
N TYR A 125 -3.66 -2.84 -18.32
CA TYR A 125 -4.27 -2.10 -17.22
C TYR A 125 -3.22 -1.29 -16.45
N ALA A 126 -3.56 -0.05 -16.10
CA ALA A 126 -2.72 0.84 -15.32
C ALA A 126 -3.36 1.08 -13.95
N TYR A 127 -2.67 0.67 -12.90
CA TYR A 127 -3.16 0.72 -11.53
C TYR A 127 -2.65 1.97 -10.82
N MET A 128 -3.55 2.81 -10.34
CA MET A 128 -3.23 4.05 -9.59
C MET A 128 -3.52 3.86 -8.12
N LEU A 129 -2.94 4.69 -7.24
CA LEU A 129 -3.20 4.60 -5.80
C LEU A 129 -4.36 5.51 -5.42
N GLN A 130 -5.38 4.96 -4.77
CA GLN A 130 -6.54 5.69 -4.32
C GLN A 130 -6.85 5.38 -2.86
N LYS A 131 -7.22 6.42 -2.09
CA LYS A 131 -7.81 6.27 -0.77
C LYS A 131 -9.30 6.00 -0.90
N ASN A 132 -9.77 5.05 -0.11
CA ASN A 132 -11.09 4.44 -0.17
C ASN A 132 -11.30 3.58 -1.41
N GLY A 133 -12.14 2.55 -1.31
CA GLY A 133 -12.55 1.75 -2.46
C GLY A 133 -13.37 2.57 -3.46
N VAL A 134 -13.39 2.16 -4.72
CA VAL A 134 -14.11 2.86 -5.79
C VAL A 134 -15.62 2.91 -5.53
N ALA A 135 -16.24 1.84 -5.01
CA ALA A 135 -17.66 1.85 -4.64
C ALA A 135 -17.89 2.15 -3.15
N ASN A 136 -16.90 1.91 -2.28
CA ASN A 136 -16.96 2.30 -0.87
C ASN A 136 -16.04 3.49 -0.55
N SER A 137 -16.61 4.70 -0.59
CA SER A 137 -15.88 5.95 -0.39
C SER A 137 -15.43 6.23 1.05
N ASN A 138 -15.72 5.36 2.03
CA ASN A 138 -15.50 5.64 3.45
C ASN A 138 -14.76 4.53 4.22
N ASP A 139 -14.14 3.55 3.57
CA ASP A 139 -13.44 2.48 4.29
C ASP A 139 -12.07 2.87 4.87
N GLY A 140 -11.53 4.04 4.49
CA GLY A 140 -10.25 4.56 4.98
C GLY A 140 -9.02 3.75 4.52
N ALA A 141 -9.21 2.69 3.74
CA ALA A 141 -8.14 1.83 3.24
C ALA A 141 -7.58 2.37 1.92
N TRP A 142 -6.41 1.88 1.51
CA TRP A 142 -5.76 2.27 0.27
C TRP A 142 -5.81 1.12 -0.73
N HIS A 143 -6.25 1.47 -1.93
CA HIS A 143 -6.57 0.55 -3.01
C HIS A 143 -5.82 0.90 -4.28
N MET A 144 -5.68 -0.11 -5.14
CA MET A 144 -5.15 0.02 -6.48
C MET A 144 -6.24 -0.31 -7.50
N PRO A 145 -7.08 0.66 -7.91
CA PRO A 145 -7.99 0.51 -9.04
C PRO A 145 -7.27 0.54 -10.39
N ALA A 146 -7.82 -0.19 -11.36
CA ALA A 146 -7.40 -0.28 -12.76
C ALA A 146 -8.33 0.45 -13.74
#